data_AF-A0A520PSD7-F1
#
_entry.id   AF-A0A520PSD7-F1
#
_cell.length_a   1.000
_cell.length_b   1.000
_cell.length_c   1.000
_cell.angle_alpha   90.00
_cell.angle_beta   90.00
_cell.angle_gamma   90.00
#
_symmetry.space_group_name_H-M   'P 1'
#
loop_
_entity.id
_entity.type
_entity.pdbx_description
1 polymer ?
#
loop_
_entity_poly.entity_id
_entity_poly.type
_entity_poly.pdbx_seq_one_letter_code
_entity_poly.pdbx_strand_id
1 'polypeptide(L)'
;MTLRFLVLRSILCLVSLSACTTGGGQEDGGSPPPQDAGWRCEPGRGQCDGFTHFVCGEDGESRTEEELCAGRCTEDGCTVCTPGQWRCDGELSTRCTARGDWEVVRDCAAGGVSCGLSGACEDACGEAELEERNVGCEFFAAPLANLDELSFLVFDFRVVVANSGDAPARVRAFSGTRQVASVEVGPGRLEVLSLPWVDGQSVWSRRDGPFESFATAGGAYRLESDVPVTVFQFNPYEYETEGRLSFSNDATLLLPTHV
;
A
#
# COMPACT_ATOMS: atom_id res chain seq x y z
N MET A 1 51.94 16.38 -19.52
CA MET A 1 51.48 17.67 -20.08
C MET A 1 50.06 17.42 -20.57
N THR A 2 48.96 17.96 -20.05
CA THR A 2 48.72 19.17 -19.27
C THR A 2 47.39 19.00 -18.54
N LEU A 3 47.38 19.41 -17.28
CA LEU A 3 46.28 19.43 -16.32
C LEU A 3 45.36 20.64 -16.61
N ARG A 4 44.03 20.51 -16.57
CA ARG A 4 43.14 21.66 -16.34
C ARG A 4 41.95 21.30 -15.44
N PHE A 5 42.06 21.87 -14.24
CA PHE A 5 41.02 22.07 -13.22
C PHE A 5 39.86 22.92 -13.74
N LEU A 6 38.64 22.67 -13.23
CA LEU A 6 37.60 23.70 -13.13
C LEU A 6 36.80 23.59 -11.82
N VAL A 7 37.34 24.27 -10.81
CA VAL A 7 36.71 25.17 -9.80
C VAL A 7 35.26 24.90 -9.36
N LEU A 8 35.17 24.42 -8.11
CA LEU A 8 34.03 24.52 -7.18
C LEU A 8 33.73 25.99 -6.84
N ARG A 9 32.45 26.41 -6.88
CA ARG A 9 32.00 27.71 -6.32
C ARG A 9 31.16 27.48 -5.07
N SER A 10 31.75 27.80 -3.93
CA SER A 10 31.11 27.84 -2.60
C SER A 10 30.14 29.02 -2.50
N ILE A 11 28.96 28.76 -1.92
CA ILE A 11 27.94 29.76 -1.57
C ILE A 11 28.20 30.21 -0.13
N LEU A 12 28.45 31.51 0.05
CA LEU A 12 28.66 32.17 1.35
C LEU A 12 27.32 32.37 2.07
N CYS A 13 27.24 31.90 3.31
CA CYS A 13 26.15 32.13 4.25
C CYS A 13 26.34 33.50 4.93
N LEU A 14 25.38 34.41 4.80
CA LEU A 14 25.34 35.69 5.51
C LEU A 14 24.58 35.52 6.83
N VAL A 15 25.29 35.63 7.95
CA VAL A 15 24.73 35.68 9.31
C VAL A 15 24.70 37.15 9.74
N SER A 16 23.50 37.70 9.97
CA SER A 16 23.30 39.04 10.52
C SER A 16 23.10 38.97 12.03
N LEU A 17 24.08 39.46 12.78
CA LEU A 17 23.95 39.79 14.21
C LEU A 17 23.16 41.11 14.35
N SER A 18 22.07 41.10 15.10
CA SER A 18 21.45 42.33 15.63
C SER A 18 21.65 42.40 17.14
N ALA A 19 22.22 43.53 17.56
CA ALA A 19 22.63 43.82 18.92
C ALA A 19 21.46 44.21 19.84
N CYS A 20 21.64 43.92 21.14
CA CYS A 20 20.78 44.37 22.23
C CYS A 20 20.80 45.89 22.37
N THR A 21 19.62 46.50 22.54
CA THR A 21 19.49 47.86 23.07
C THR A 21 18.77 47.79 24.42
N THR A 22 19.41 48.33 25.45
CA THR A 22 18.87 48.52 26.80
C THR A 22 18.21 49.88 26.87
N GLY A 23 16.90 49.92 27.12
CA GLY A 23 16.15 51.16 27.30
C GLY A 23 15.11 51.05 28.41
N GLY A 24 15.36 51.79 29.49
CA GLY A 24 14.37 52.56 30.29
C GLY A 24 13.20 51.83 30.94
N GLY A 25 13.18 51.85 32.27
CA GLY A 25 12.05 51.36 33.08
C GLY A 25 10.75 52.15 32.89
N GLN A 26 9.64 51.44 33.04
CA GLN A 26 8.32 51.98 33.29
C GLN A 26 7.61 51.04 34.27
N GLU A 27 7.41 51.52 35.50
CA GLU A 27 6.46 50.95 36.45
C GLU A 27 5.05 51.38 36.02
N ASP A 28 4.15 50.41 35.87
CA ASP A 28 2.77 50.41 36.39
C ASP A 28 1.85 49.54 35.53
N GLY A 29 1.16 48.62 36.20
CA GLY A 29 0.15 47.75 35.63
C GLY A 29 0.30 46.33 36.16
N GLY A 30 -0.18 46.10 37.39
CA GLY A 30 -0.35 44.75 37.91
C GLY A 30 -1.08 43.92 36.86
N SER A 31 -0.39 42.91 36.32
CA SER A 31 -1.04 41.90 35.50
C SER A 31 -2.14 41.30 36.35
N PRO A 32 -3.40 41.24 35.88
CA PRO A 32 -4.39 40.41 36.56
C PRO A 32 -3.77 39.00 36.72
N PRO A 33 -4.05 38.28 37.81
CA PRO A 33 -3.63 36.90 37.93
C PRO A 33 -4.02 36.18 36.64
N PRO A 34 -3.23 35.19 36.16
CA PRO A 34 -3.62 34.44 34.97
C PRO A 34 -5.06 33.99 35.19
N GLN A 35 -6.00 34.55 34.43
CA GLN A 35 -7.31 33.95 34.37
C GLN A 35 -7.03 32.66 33.65
N ASP A 36 -7.08 31.54 34.38
CA ASP A 36 -7.14 30.23 33.78
C ASP A 36 -8.25 30.33 32.75
N ALA A 37 -7.86 30.40 31.47
CA ALA A 37 -8.82 30.32 30.40
C ALA A 37 -9.42 28.93 30.57
N GLY A 38 -10.59 28.87 31.22
CA GLY A 38 -11.29 27.64 31.50
C GLY A 38 -11.36 26.82 30.22
N TRP A 39 -11.16 25.52 30.35
CA TRP A 39 -11.17 24.62 29.21
C TRP A 39 -12.47 24.83 28.42
N ARG A 40 -12.33 25.10 27.12
CA ARG A 40 -13.43 25.30 26.19
C ARG A 40 -13.24 24.45 24.97
N CYS A 41 -14.32 23.89 24.46
CA CYS A 41 -14.34 23.05 23.27
C CYS A 41 -15.48 23.47 22.32
N GLU A 42 -15.39 23.05 21.07
CA GLU A 42 -16.49 23.21 20.10
C GLU A 42 -17.55 22.13 20.37
N PRO A 43 -18.81 22.51 20.68
CA PRO A 43 -19.89 21.57 20.95
C PRO A 43 -20.03 20.47 19.88
N GLY A 44 -20.26 19.24 20.33
CA GLY A 44 -20.46 18.09 19.46
C GLY A 44 -19.18 17.52 18.83
N ARG A 45 -18.00 18.11 19.08
CA ARG A 45 -16.72 17.57 18.59
C ARG A 45 -16.12 16.58 19.58
N GLY A 46 -15.64 15.45 19.07
CA GLY A 46 -14.85 14.51 19.86
C GLY A 46 -13.45 15.05 20.16
N GLN A 47 -12.97 14.83 21.36
CA GLN A 47 -11.66 15.23 21.84
C GLN A 47 -11.02 14.15 22.70
N CYS A 48 -9.72 14.31 22.94
CA CYS A 48 -8.91 13.35 23.67
C CYS A 48 -8.22 14.00 24.86
N ASP A 49 -8.35 13.36 26.01
CA ASP A 49 -7.55 13.64 27.21
C ASP A 49 -6.73 12.38 27.53
N GLY A 50 -5.49 12.34 27.03
CA GLY A 50 -4.68 11.13 27.03
C GLY A 50 -5.33 10.02 26.19
N PHE A 51 -5.74 8.93 26.86
CA PHE A 51 -6.45 7.81 26.24
C PHE A 51 -7.97 7.90 26.41
N THR A 52 -8.50 8.94 27.04
CA THR A 52 -9.96 9.08 27.20
C THR A 52 -10.52 9.90 26.06
N HIS A 53 -11.36 9.29 25.23
CA HIS A 53 -12.20 10.00 24.26
C HIS A 53 -13.43 10.56 24.96
N PHE A 54 -13.89 11.72 24.52
CA PHE A 54 -15.13 12.33 24.97
C PHE A 54 -15.66 13.28 23.91
N VAL A 55 -16.96 13.55 23.93
CA VAL A 55 -17.60 14.56 23.09
C VAL A 55 -17.79 15.83 23.90
N CYS A 56 -17.48 16.97 23.30
CA CYS A 56 -17.76 18.27 23.90
C CYS A 56 -19.27 18.48 24.02
N GLY A 57 -19.76 18.74 25.24
CA GLY A 57 -21.17 19.03 25.45
C GLY A 57 -21.62 20.34 24.80
N GLU A 58 -22.93 20.51 24.69
CA GLU A 58 -23.57 21.70 24.09
C GLU A 58 -23.22 23.02 24.78
N ASP A 59 -22.77 22.97 26.03
CA ASP A 59 -22.33 24.12 26.81
C ASP A 59 -20.90 24.57 26.48
N GLY A 60 -20.16 23.80 25.67
CA GLY A 60 -18.77 24.10 25.31
C GLY A 60 -17.77 23.95 26.46
N GLU A 61 -18.19 23.35 27.57
CA GLU A 61 -17.40 23.20 28.81
C GLU A 61 -17.54 21.81 29.45
N SER A 62 -18.58 21.04 29.12
CA SER A 62 -18.78 19.69 29.64
C SER A 62 -18.20 18.60 28.73
N ARG A 63 -17.88 17.47 29.33
CA ARG A 63 -17.45 16.25 28.65
C ARG A 63 -18.60 15.24 28.73
N THR A 64 -19.01 14.72 27.58
CA THR A 64 -20.04 13.69 27.46
C THR A 64 -19.46 12.47 26.76
N GLU A 65 -20.11 11.31 26.90
CA GLU A 65 -19.72 10.06 26.20
C GLU A 65 -18.26 9.66 26.46
N GLU A 66 -17.78 9.82 27.71
CA GLU A 66 -16.40 9.48 28.05
C GLU A 66 -16.11 7.98 27.95
N GLU A 67 -15.10 7.62 27.18
CA GLU A 67 -14.62 6.26 27.00
C GLU A 67 -13.09 6.20 27.13
N LEU A 68 -12.57 5.24 27.89
CA LEU A 68 -11.13 4.97 27.96
C LEU A 68 -10.72 4.05 26.81
N CYS A 69 -9.98 4.58 25.84
CA CYS A 69 -9.50 3.85 24.69
C CYS A 69 -8.40 2.84 25.08
N ALA A 70 -8.55 1.60 24.62
CA ALA A 70 -7.55 0.54 24.83
C ALA A 70 -6.25 0.77 24.03
N GLY A 71 -6.35 1.42 22.87
CA GLY A 71 -5.22 1.67 21.97
C GLY A 71 -4.90 3.16 21.85
N ARG A 72 -5.68 3.88 21.05
CA ARG A 72 -5.47 5.30 20.73
C ARG A 72 -6.80 6.05 20.77
N CYS A 73 -6.75 7.30 21.23
CA CYS A 73 -7.84 8.25 21.11
C CYS A 73 -7.67 9.13 19.87
N THR A 74 -8.73 9.30 19.07
CA THR A 74 -8.83 10.23 17.95
C THR A 74 -10.08 11.09 18.10
N GLU A 75 -10.22 12.19 17.33
CA GLU A 75 -11.45 12.99 17.33
C GLU A 75 -12.68 12.16 16.94
N ASP A 76 -12.49 11.16 16.08
CA ASP A 76 -13.54 10.26 15.60
C ASP A 76 -13.87 9.11 16.57
N GLY A 77 -13.12 8.96 17.67
CA GLY A 77 -13.38 7.94 18.69
C GLY A 77 -12.14 7.14 19.13
N CYS A 78 -12.40 6.01 19.79
CA CYS A 78 -11.36 5.09 20.20
C CYS A 78 -10.97 4.12 19.07
N THR A 79 -9.67 3.91 18.90
CA THR A 79 -9.07 2.93 17.98
C THR A 79 -8.14 1.99 18.76
N VAL A 80 -7.89 0.78 18.25
CA VAL A 80 -7.05 -0.21 18.95
C VAL A 80 -5.57 -0.14 18.57
N CYS A 81 -5.24 0.60 17.51
CA CYS A 81 -3.87 0.74 17.01
C CYS A 81 -3.67 2.01 16.18
N THR A 82 -2.41 2.30 15.84
CA THR A 82 -2.05 3.40 14.94
C THR A 82 -2.02 2.90 13.50
N PRO A 83 -2.74 3.52 12.53
CA PRO A 83 -2.70 3.10 11.13
C PRO A 83 -1.29 2.90 10.59
N GLY A 84 -1.07 1.81 9.86
CA GLY A 84 0.23 1.41 9.32
C GLY A 84 1.18 0.77 10.33
N GLN A 85 0.83 0.72 11.63
CA GLN A 85 1.62 0.01 12.63
C GLN A 85 1.61 -1.49 12.36
N TRP A 86 2.74 -2.15 12.56
CA TRP A 86 2.90 -3.60 12.45
C TRP A 86 3.05 -4.25 13.83
N ARG A 87 2.58 -5.49 13.96
CA ARG A 87 2.86 -6.35 15.11
C ARG A 87 2.63 -7.82 14.74
N CYS A 88 3.19 -8.69 15.57
CA CYS A 88 2.86 -10.11 15.56
C CYS A 88 1.71 -10.42 16.53
N ASP A 89 0.75 -11.23 16.07
CA ASP A 89 -0.20 -11.95 16.92
C ASP A 89 0.13 -13.45 16.85
N GLY A 90 1.02 -13.90 17.73
CA GLY A 90 1.67 -15.21 17.58
C GLY A 90 2.54 -15.24 16.32
N GLU A 91 2.26 -16.16 15.40
CA GLU A 91 2.94 -16.29 14.10
C GLU A 91 2.24 -15.53 12.96
N LEU A 92 1.20 -14.76 13.28
CA LEU A 92 0.50 -13.95 12.29
C LEU A 92 1.12 -12.55 12.25
N SER A 93 1.60 -12.17 11.07
CA SER A 93 1.97 -10.79 10.75
C SER A 93 0.69 -9.97 10.58
N THR A 94 0.55 -8.91 11.36
CA THR A 94 -0.64 -8.04 11.35
C THR A 94 -0.28 -6.58 11.16
N ARG A 95 -1.11 -5.86 10.41
CA ARG A 95 -0.99 -4.42 10.16
C ARG A 95 -2.24 -3.72 10.67
N CYS A 96 -2.06 -2.51 11.18
CA CYS A 96 -3.19 -1.67 11.57
C CYS A 96 -3.76 -0.96 10.34
N THR A 97 -5.05 -1.16 10.07
CA THR A 97 -5.77 -0.51 8.98
C THR A 97 -5.93 0.99 9.20
N ALA A 98 -6.34 1.72 8.15
CA ALA A 98 -6.73 3.13 8.27
C ALA A 98 -7.89 3.37 9.25
N ARG A 99 -8.71 2.35 9.53
CA ARG A 99 -9.81 2.41 10.51
C ARG A 99 -9.34 2.22 11.95
N GLY A 100 -8.08 1.87 12.16
CA GLY A 100 -7.54 1.61 13.50
C GLY A 100 -7.83 0.20 14.03
N ASP A 101 -8.13 -0.74 13.13
CA ASP A 101 -8.31 -2.17 13.41
C ASP A 101 -7.12 -2.99 12.92
N TRP A 102 -6.79 -4.09 13.60
CA TRP A 102 -5.76 -5.04 13.16
C TRP A 102 -6.29 -5.96 12.06
N GLU A 103 -5.56 -6.06 10.96
CA GLU A 103 -5.78 -7.02 9.89
C GLU A 103 -4.60 -7.99 9.78
N VAL A 104 -4.87 -9.25 9.47
CA VAL A 104 -3.83 -10.25 9.19
C VAL A 104 -3.33 -10.02 7.76
N VAL A 105 -2.04 -9.74 7.62
CA VAL A 105 -1.39 -9.62 6.32
C VAL A 105 -0.91 -10.99 5.85
N ARG A 106 -0.23 -11.74 6.74
CA ARG A 106 0.36 -13.04 6.39
C ARG A 106 0.49 -13.96 7.59
N ASP A 107 0.33 -15.25 7.35
CA ASP A 107 0.69 -16.32 8.28
C ASP A 107 2.14 -16.75 8.03
N CYS A 108 3.04 -16.40 8.96
CA CYS A 108 4.47 -16.66 8.83
C CYS A 108 4.78 -18.15 8.93
N ALA A 109 4.06 -18.87 9.81
CA ALA A 109 4.23 -20.29 10.01
C ALA A 109 3.85 -21.10 8.77
N ALA A 110 2.84 -20.67 8.01
CA ALA A 110 2.50 -21.25 6.71
C ALA A 110 3.64 -21.12 5.68
N GLY A 111 4.43 -20.05 5.78
CA GLY A 111 5.65 -19.82 5.00
C GLY A 111 6.91 -20.50 5.55
N GLY A 112 6.83 -21.13 6.74
CA GLY A 112 7.96 -21.77 7.40
C GLY A 112 8.95 -20.79 8.04
N VAL A 113 8.51 -19.57 8.31
CA VAL A 113 9.32 -18.50 8.95
C VAL A 113 8.60 -17.97 10.18
N SER A 114 9.33 -17.31 11.07
CA SER A 114 8.75 -16.75 12.30
C SER A 114 8.22 -15.33 12.06
N CYS A 115 7.27 -14.90 12.88
CA CYS A 115 6.94 -13.47 12.96
C CYS A 115 7.96 -12.73 13.86
N GLY A 116 8.62 -11.70 13.29
CA GLY A 116 9.75 -11.03 13.91
C GLY A 116 9.41 -9.79 14.74
N LEU A 117 10.42 -9.15 15.31
CA LEU A 117 10.24 -7.92 16.11
C LEU A 117 9.70 -6.72 15.31
N SER A 118 9.85 -6.74 13.99
CA SER A 118 9.27 -5.74 13.08
C SER A 118 7.74 -5.85 12.97
N GLY A 119 7.16 -6.97 13.41
CA GLY A 119 5.75 -7.28 13.22
C GLY A 119 5.43 -7.93 11.88
N ALA A 120 6.43 -8.07 10.99
CA ALA A 120 6.34 -8.80 9.73
C ALA A 120 7.05 -10.17 9.84
N CYS A 121 6.82 -11.07 8.87
CA CYS A 121 7.54 -12.34 8.86
C CYS A 121 9.02 -12.14 8.52
N GLU A 122 9.89 -12.95 9.13
CA GLU A 122 11.35 -12.85 8.98
C GLU A 122 11.86 -13.46 7.66
N ASP A 123 11.42 -12.89 6.55
CA ASP A 123 11.86 -13.22 5.19
C ASP A 123 11.87 -12.01 4.26
N ALA A 124 12.37 -12.20 3.05
CA ALA A 124 12.44 -11.13 2.06
C ALA A 124 11.05 -10.58 1.68
N CYS A 125 10.00 -11.41 1.74
CA CYS A 125 8.63 -10.97 1.51
C CYS A 125 8.13 -10.05 2.63
N GLY A 126 8.53 -10.29 3.88
CA GLY A 126 8.16 -9.47 5.03
C GLY A 126 8.83 -8.12 5.01
N GLU A 127 10.10 -8.08 4.60
CA GLU A 127 10.78 -6.81 4.35
C GLU A 127 10.11 -6.02 3.21
N ALA A 128 9.69 -6.69 2.14
CA ALA A 128 8.96 -6.03 1.05
C ALA A 128 7.59 -5.48 1.50
N GLU A 129 6.87 -6.23 2.36
CA GLU A 129 5.60 -5.82 2.95
C GLU A 129 5.73 -4.52 3.78
N LEU A 130 6.86 -4.33 4.47
CA LEU A 130 7.14 -3.13 5.27
C LEU A 130 7.47 -1.89 4.42
N GLU A 131 8.01 -2.07 3.21
CA GLU A 131 8.45 -0.95 2.36
C GLU A 131 7.35 -0.36 1.47
N GLU A 132 6.20 -1.04 1.34
CA GLU A 132 5.02 -0.58 0.58
C GLU A 132 5.37 -0.15 -0.85
N ARG A 133 6.06 -1.02 -1.59
CA ARG A 133 6.51 -0.77 -2.97
C ARG A 133 5.73 -1.65 -3.96
N ASN A 134 5.94 -1.39 -5.25
CA ASN A 134 5.48 -2.26 -6.33
C ASN A 134 6.28 -3.58 -6.47
N VAL A 135 6.97 -3.99 -5.40
CA VAL A 135 7.78 -5.21 -5.32
C VAL A 135 7.20 -6.01 -4.16
N GLY A 136 6.82 -7.26 -4.40
CA GLY A 136 6.15 -8.06 -3.39
C GLY A 136 6.03 -9.53 -3.76
N CYS A 137 5.28 -10.28 -2.96
CA CYS A 137 5.20 -11.73 -3.08
C CYS A 137 3.79 -12.27 -3.39
N GLU A 138 2.75 -11.45 -3.27
CA GLU A 138 1.39 -11.83 -3.66
C GLU A 138 0.75 -10.75 -4.53
N PHE A 139 0.13 -11.16 -5.63
CA PHE A 139 -0.51 -10.29 -6.62
C PHE A 139 -1.82 -10.90 -7.12
N PHE A 140 -2.72 -10.05 -7.61
CA PHE A 140 -3.92 -10.50 -8.32
C PHE A 140 -3.89 -9.97 -9.76
N ALA A 141 -3.82 -10.89 -10.73
CA ALA A 141 -3.93 -10.58 -12.15
C ALA A 141 -5.34 -10.87 -12.64
N ALA A 142 -5.93 -9.97 -13.42
CA ALA A 142 -7.29 -10.12 -13.93
C ALA A 142 -7.29 -9.97 -15.46
N PRO A 143 -7.57 -11.03 -16.23
CA PRO A 143 -7.75 -10.92 -17.68
C PRO A 143 -9.05 -10.18 -17.96
N LEU A 144 -8.96 -8.89 -18.32
CA LEU A 144 -10.11 -8.03 -18.54
C LEU A 144 -10.78 -8.33 -19.89
N ALA A 145 -12.07 -7.98 -20.01
CA ALA A 145 -12.73 -8.07 -21.30
C ALA A 145 -12.05 -7.20 -22.36
N ASN A 146 -12.02 -7.72 -23.58
CA ASN A 146 -11.48 -7.02 -24.75
C ASN A 146 -12.54 -7.00 -25.87
N LEU A 147 -12.22 -6.34 -26.97
CA LEU A 147 -13.10 -6.19 -28.13
C LEU A 147 -13.38 -7.55 -28.81
N ASP A 148 -14.50 -7.63 -29.52
CA ASP A 148 -14.97 -8.85 -30.19
C ASP A 148 -14.05 -9.32 -31.32
N GLU A 149 -13.25 -8.40 -31.89
CA GLU A 149 -12.25 -8.67 -32.90
C GLU A 149 -11.07 -9.49 -32.37
N LEU A 150 -10.85 -9.49 -31.05
CA LEU A 150 -9.80 -10.26 -30.41
C LEU A 150 -10.14 -11.75 -30.41
N SER A 151 -9.26 -12.57 -30.99
CA SER A 151 -9.42 -14.02 -30.95
C SER A 151 -8.76 -14.62 -29.72
N PHE A 152 -9.55 -14.95 -28.70
CA PHE A 152 -9.09 -15.61 -27.47
C PHE A 152 -8.46 -17.01 -27.68
N LEU A 153 -8.52 -17.56 -28.90
CA LEU A 153 -7.86 -18.82 -29.27
C LEU A 153 -6.45 -18.61 -29.84
N VAL A 154 -6.11 -17.38 -30.21
CA VAL A 154 -4.86 -17.04 -30.94
C VAL A 154 -4.00 -16.10 -30.10
N PHE A 155 -4.62 -15.23 -29.31
CA PHE A 155 -3.96 -14.30 -28.40
C PHE A 155 -4.02 -14.81 -26.97
N ASP A 156 -2.96 -14.55 -26.20
CA ASP A 156 -2.85 -14.98 -24.82
C ASP A 156 -2.97 -13.82 -23.85
N PHE A 157 -3.66 -14.07 -22.73
CA PHE A 157 -3.43 -13.31 -21.51
C PHE A 157 -2.13 -13.79 -20.87
N ARG A 158 -1.24 -12.87 -20.53
CA ARG A 158 0.04 -13.22 -19.93
C ARG A 158 0.39 -12.33 -18.77
N VAL A 159 1.15 -12.92 -17.85
CA VAL A 159 1.76 -12.21 -16.75
C VAL A 159 3.27 -12.29 -16.93
N VAL A 160 3.94 -11.14 -16.88
CA VAL A 160 5.40 -11.05 -16.94
C VAL A 160 5.90 -10.80 -15.54
N VAL A 161 6.79 -11.66 -15.06
CA VAL A 161 7.38 -11.59 -13.74
C VAL A 161 8.83 -11.19 -13.90
N ALA A 162 9.23 -10.09 -13.26
CA ALA A 162 10.60 -9.63 -13.21
C ALA A 162 11.17 -9.85 -11.80
N ASN A 163 12.31 -10.54 -11.72
CA ASN A 163 13.06 -10.77 -10.50
C ASN A 163 14.34 -9.92 -10.52
N SER A 164 14.33 -8.82 -9.78
CA SER A 164 15.50 -7.95 -9.60
C SER A 164 16.38 -8.36 -8.41
N GLY A 165 16.01 -9.42 -7.69
CA GLY A 165 16.78 -9.95 -6.56
C GLY A 165 17.90 -10.89 -6.98
N ASP A 166 18.61 -11.40 -5.97
CA ASP A 166 19.81 -12.23 -6.13
C ASP A 166 19.54 -13.74 -6.01
N ALA A 167 18.33 -14.13 -5.62
CA ALA A 167 17.88 -15.52 -5.51
C ALA A 167 16.85 -15.85 -6.60
N PRO A 168 16.77 -17.10 -7.08
CA PRO A 168 15.71 -17.51 -8.01
C PRO A 168 14.35 -17.40 -7.32
N ALA A 169 13.35 -16.90 -8.05
CA ALA A 169 11.98 -16.76 -7.58
C ALA A 169 11.08 -17.85 -8.16
N ARG A 170 10.37 -18.58 -7.32
CA ARG A 170 9.35 -19.55 -7.73
C ARG A 170 7.98 -18.90 -7.65
N VAL A 171 7.43 -18.58 -8.82
CA VAL A 171 6.08 -18.00 -8.91
C VAL A 171 5.06 -19.06 -9.28
N ARG A 172 3.94 -19.08 -8.55
CA ARG A 172 2.79 -19.97 -8.76
C ARG A 172 1.54 -19.14 -8.98
N ALA A 173 0.74 -19.51 -9.98
CA ALA A 173 -0.54 -18.89 -10.24
C ALA A 173 -1.69 -19.82 -9.87
N PHE A 174 -2.72 -19.29 -9.22
CA PHE A 174 -3.88 -20.02 -8.73
C PHE A 174 -5.18 -19.42 -9.27
N SER A 175 -6.12 -20.29 -9.66
CA SER A 175 -7.52 -19.95 -9.89
C SER A 175 -8.33 -20.54 -8.74
N GLY A 176 -8.84 -19.67 -7.86
CA GLY A 176 -9.30 -20.09 -6.53
C GLY A 176 -8.16 -20.78 -5.77
N THR A 177 -8.38 -22.03 -5.36
CA THR A 177 -7.38 -22.86 -4.65
C THR A 177 -6.55 -23.74 -5.59
N ARG A 178 -6.90 -23.81 -6.89
CA ARG A 178 -6.23 -24.70 -7.84
C ARG A 178 -5.05 -23.98 -8.48
N GLN A 179 -3.84 -24.52 -8.31
CA GLN A 179 -2.68 -24.06 -9.06
C GLN A 179 -2.90 -24.35 -10.55
N VAL A 180 -2.79 -23.32 -11.39
CA VAL A 180 -2.98 -23.38 -12.84
C VAL A 180 -1.66 -23.34 -13.60
N ALA A 181 -0.65 -22.69 -13.04
CA ALA A 181 0.66 -22.55 -13.67
C ALA A 181 1.74 -22.23 -12.63
N SER A 182 3.01 -22.38 -13.02
CA SER A 182 4.16 -21.97 -12.23
C SER A 182 5.37 -21.70 -13.12
N VAL A 183 6.25 -20.80 -12.70
CA VAL A 183 7.51 -20.48 -13.38
C VAL A 183 8.61 -20.20 -12.36
N GLU A 184 9.84 -20.55 -12.71
CA GLU A 184 11.02 -20.17 -11.95
C GLU A 184 11.75 -19.04 -12.69
N VAL A 185 11.95 -17.91 -12.01
CA VAL A 185 12.55 -16.70 -12.56
C VAL A 185 13.91 -16.50 -11.93
N GLY A 186 14.97 -16.64 -12.73
CA GLY A 186 16.33 -16.47 -12.25
C GLY A 186 16.64 -15.04 -11.75
N PRO A 187 17.72 -14.85 -10.99
CA PRO A 187 18.18 -13.53 -10.56
C PRO A 187 18.43 -12.57 -11.73
N GLY A 188 17.93 -11.34 -11.65
CA GLY A 188 18.06 -10.32 -12.70
C GLY A 188 17.36 -10.69 -14.02
N ARG A 189 16.43 -11.66 -14.00
CA ARG A 189 15.71 -12.14 -15.17
C ARG A 189 14.24 -11.75 -15.12
N LEU A 190 13.60 -11.89 -16.28
CA LEU A 190 12.16 -11.86 -16.42
C LEU A 190 11.71 -13.11 -17.15
N GLU A 191 10.54 -13.62 -16.78
CA GLU A 191 9.90 -14.75 -17.45
C GLU A 191 8.43 -14.44 -17.68
N VAL A 192 7.87 -15.10 -18.69
CA VAL A 192 6.48 -14.90 -19.12
C VAL A 192 5.66 -16.13 -18.74
N LEU A 193 4.56 -15.91 -18.04
CA LEU A 193 3.59 -16.93 -17.65
C LEU A 193 2.31 -16.74 -18.46
N SER A 194 2.04 -17.65 -19.41
CA SER A 194 0.75 -17.66 -20.12
C SER A 194 -0.32 -18.24 -19.22
N LEU A 195 -1.43 -17.52 -19.07
CA LEU A 195 -2.56 -17.92 -18.23
C LEU A 195 -3.84 -17.97 -19.08
N PRO A 196 -4.75 -18.92 -18.82
CA PRO A 196 -5.98 -19.01 -19.60
C PRO A 196 -6.84 -17.75 -19.48
N TRP A 197 -7.57 -17.44 -20.54
CA TRP A 197 -8.72 -16.55 -20.46
C TRP A 197 -9.76 -17.07 -19.47
N VAL A 198 -10.49 -16.16 -18.82
CA VAL A 198 -11.53 -16.54 -17.84
C VAL A 198 -12.91 -16.23 -18.41
N ASP A 199 -13.73 -17.26 -18.54
CA ASP A 199 -15.11 -17.13 -19.00
C ASP A 199 -15.92 -16.19 -18.09
N GLY A 200 -16.69 -15.30 -18.70
CA GLY A 200 -17.48 -14.29 -17.99
C GLY A 200 -16.68 -13.07 -17.52
N GLN A 201 -15.36 -13.19 -17.31
CA GLN A 201 -14.49 -12.05 -17.00
C GLN A 201 -13.86 -11.44 -18.26
N SER A 202 -13.25 -12.27 -19.10
CA SER A 202 -12.48 -11.84 -20.29
C SER A 202 -13.29 -12.00 -21.57
N VAL A 203 -14.09 -13.06 -21.64
CA VAL A 203 -14.98 -13.30 -22.77
C VAL A 203 -16.29 -12.58 -22.47
N TRP A 204 -16.51 -11.44 -23.12
CA TRP A 204 -17.74 -10.66 -22.97
C TRP A 204 -18.93 -11.46 -23.51
N SER A 205 -19.70 -12.08 -22.61
CA SER A 205 -20.88 -12.88 -22.96
C SER A 205 -22.11 -12.04 -23.35
N ARG A 206 -22.04 -10.71 -23.29
CA ARG A 206 -23.17 -9.78 -23.52
C ARG A 206 -22.98 -8.93 -24.79
N ARG A 207 -22.56 -9.55 -25.90
CA ARG A 207 -22.23 -8.91 -27.18
C ARG A 207 -23.24 -7.86 -27.69
N ASP A 208 -24.51 -8.00 -27.32
CA ASP A 208 -25.59 -7.13 -27.81
C ASP A 208 -26.05 -6.07 -26.79
N GLY A 209 -25.38 -5.96 -25.64
CA GLY A 209 -25.70 -5.02 -24.56
C GLY A 209 -24.80 -3.78 -24.52
N PRO A 210 -25.17 -2.75 -23.75
CA PRO A 210 -24.31 -1.60 -23.53
C PRO A 210 -22.99 -2.01 -22.84
N PHE A 211 -21.90 -1.27 -23.11
CA PHE A 211 -20.67 -1.39 -22.33
C PHE A 211 -20.93 -0.96 -20.88
N GLU A 212 -20.77 -1.89 -19.95
CA GLU A 212 -21.01 -1.68 -18.53
C GLU A 212 -19.84 -2.25 -17.72
N SER A 213 -19.58 -1.67 -16.56
CA SER A 213 -18.64 -2.25 -15.60
C SER A 213 -19.22 -3.52 -14.98
N PHE A 214 -18.40 -4.55 -14.85
CA PHE A 214 -18.79 -5.82 -14.24
C PHE A 214 -17.60 -6.46 -13.53
N ALA A 215 -17.89 -7.43 -12.67
CA ALA A 215 -16.90 -8.27 -12.03
C ALA A 215 -17.45 -9.70 -11.94
N THR A 216 -16.57 -10.68 -12.19
CA THR A 216 -16.91 -12.11 -12.06
C THR A 216 -16.21 -12.67 -10.83
N ALA A 217 -16.98 -13.33 -9.96
CA ALA A 217 -16.40 -14.06 -8.83
C ALA A 217 -15.46 -15.16 -9.35
N GLY A 218 -14.22 -15.18 -8.87
CA GLY A 218 -13.18 -16.07 -9.39
C GLY A 218 -12.60 -15.64 -10.76
N GLY A 219 -12.88 -14.41 -11.21
CA GLY A 219 -12.39 -13.83 -12.46
C GLY A 219 -10.91 -13.50 -12.51
N ALA A 220 -10.18 -13.68 -11.39
CA ALA A 220 -8.78 -13.30 -11.26
C ALA A 220 -7.89 -14.49 -10.88
N TYR A 221 -6.61 -14.36 -11.17
CA TYR A 221 -5.55 -15.26 -10.75
C TYR A 221 -4.79 -14.66 -9.58
N ARG A 222 -4.62 -15.45 -8.52
CA ARG A 222 -3.71 -15.11 -7.43
C ARG A 222 -2.32 -15.63 -7.77
N LEU A 223 -1.32 -14.76 -7.79
CA LEU A 223 0.07 -15.12 -7.96
C LEU A 223 0.77 -15.08 -6.61
N GLU A 224 1.53 -16.13 -6.30
CA GLU A 224 2.40 -16.21 -5.13
C GLU A 224 3.85 -16.40 -5.58
N SER A 225 4.77 -15.67 -4.96
CA SER A 225 6.22 -15.81 -5.11
C SER A 225 6.86 -16.09 -3.76
N ASP A 226 7.93 -16.87 -3.73
CA ASP A 226 8.71 -17.16 -2.51
C ASP A 226 9.75 -16.07 -2.19
N VAL A 227 10.05 -15.18 -3.14
CA VAL A 227 10.86 -13.97 -2.95
C VAL A 227 10.21 -12.77 -3.66
N PRO A 228 10.52 -11.53 -3.27
CA PRO A 228 9.90 -10.35 -3.85
C PRO A 228 10.20 -10.19 -5.35
N VAL A 229 9.16 -9.94 -6.14
CA VAL A 229 9.22 -9.73 -7.59
C VAL A 229 8.38 -8.52 -7.99
N THR A 230 8.53 -8.05 -9.24
CA THR A 230 7.62 -7.10 -9.88
C THR A 230 6.82 -7.83 -10.95
N VAL A 231 5.52 -7.56 -11.04
CA VAL A 231 4.62 -8.29 -11.92
C VAL A 231 3.85 -7.34 -12.83
N PHE A 232 3.77 -7.67 -14.12
CA PHE A 232 2.99 -6.94 -15.11
C PHE A 232 1.97 -7.90 -15.73
N GLN A 233 0.75 -7.45 -15.98
CA GLN A 233 -0.21 -8.19 -16.80
C GLN A 233 -0.34 -7.58 -18.20
N PHE A 234 -0.63 -8.44 -19.18
CA PHE A 234 -0.87 -8.07 -20.56
C PHE A 234 -2.18 -8.69 -21.07
N ASN A 235 -3.02 -7.88 -21.71
CA ASN A 235 -4.36 -8.28 -22.09
C ASN A 235 -4.76 -7.78 -23.50
N PRO A 236 -4.26 -8.41 -24.59
CA PRO A 236 -3.35 -9.55 -24.67
C PRO A 236 -1.86 -9.14 -24.73
N TYR A 237 -0.97 -10.14 -24.72
CA TYR A 237 0.47 -9.94 -24.83
C TYR A 237 0.95 -9.62 -26.25
N GLU A 238 0.45 -10.34 -27.26
CA GLU A 238 0.87 -10.15 -28.65
C GLU A 238 0.12 -9.00 -29.32
N TYR A 239 0.84 -8.21 -30.11
CA TYR A 239 0.24 -7.29 -31.07
C TYR A 239 -0.19 -8.01 -32.36
N GLU A 240 0.65 -8.93 -32.85
CA GLU A 240 0.40 -9.72 -34.05
C GLU A 240 0.85 -11.17 -33.82
N THR A 241 0.00 -12.13 -34.16
CA THR A 241 0.34 -13.55 -34.15
C THR A 241 -0.54 -14.31 -35.14
N GLU A 242 0.01 -15.35 -35.78
CA GLU A 242 -0.65 -16.12 -36.84
C GLU A 242 -1.26 -15.27 -37.97
N GLY A 243 -0.66 -14.12 -38.29
CA GLY A 243 -1.15 -13.18 -39.31
C GLY A 243 -2.42 -12.41 -38.91
N ARG A 244 -2.76 -12.41 -37.62
CA ARG A 244 -3.90 -11.67 -37.04
C ARG A 244 -3.37 -10.57 -36.12
N LEU A 245 -4.07 -9.45 -36.07
CA LEU A 245 -3.79 -8.34 -35.17
C LEU A 245 -4.67 -8.42 -33.93
N SER A 246 -4.14 -8.05 -32.77
CA SER A 246 -4.92 -7.96 -31.52
C SER A 246 -5.81 -6.73 -31.48
N PHE A 247 -5.46 -5.69 -32.26
CA PHE A 247 -6.03 -4.34 -32.31
C PHE A 247 -5.90 -3.52 -31.02
N SER A 248 -5.99 -4.17 -29.87
CA SER A 248 -5.73 -3.64 -28.54
C SER A 248 -4.64 -4.48 -27.88
N ASN A 249 -3.71 -3.84 -27.18
CA ASN A 249 -2.79 -4.48 -26.25
C ASN A 249 -2.44 -3.48 -25.14
N ASP A 250 -2.63 -3.90 -23.89
CA ASP A 250 -2.30 -3.12 -22.70
C ASP A 250 -1.23 -3.84 -21.89
N ALA A 251 -0.49 -3.06 -21.11
CA ALA A 251 0.45 -3.56 -20.12
C ALA A 251 0.23 -2.79 -18.84
N THR A 252 -0.09 -3.50 -17.76
CA THR A 252 -0.39 -2.89 -16.46
C THR A 252 0.53 -3.47 -15.40
N LEU A 253 1.19 -2.59 -14.65
CA LEU A 253 1.91 -2.98 -13.43
C LEU A 253 0.90 -3.45 -12.37
N LEU A 254 1.13 -4.62 -11.81
CA LEU A 254 0.36 -5.11 -10.67
C LEU A 254 0.98 -4.60 -9.37
N LEU A 255 0.12 -4.10 -8.49
CA LEU A 255 0.51 -3.81 -7.12
C LEU A 255 0.39 -5.09 -6.29
N PRO A 256 1.34 -5.33 -5.37
CA PRO A 256 1.21 -6.43 -4.42
C PRO A 256 0.12 -6.14 -3.39
N THR A 257 -0.35 -7.17 -2.70
CA THR A 257 -1.50 -7.08 -1.78
C THR A 257 -1.27 -6.27 -0.51
N HIS A 258 -0.02 -5.92 -0.21
CA HIS A 258 0.34 -5.13 0.97
C HIS A 258 0.32 -3.60 0.74
N VAL A 259 -0.02 -3.14 -0.47
CA VAL A 259 -0.08 -1.72 -0.85
C VAL A 259 -1.51 -1.18 -0.84
#